data_AF-A0A350CPQ7-F1
#
_entry.id   AF-A0A350CPQ7-F1
#
_cell.length_a   1.000
_cell.length_b   1.000
_cell.length_c   1.000
_cell.angle_alpha   90.00
_cell.angle_beta   90.00
_cell.angle_gamma   90.00
#
_symmetry.space_group_name_H-M   'P 1'
#
loop_
_entity.id
_entity.type
_entity.pdbx_description
1 polymer ?
#
loop_
_entity_poly.entity_id
_entity_poly.type
_entity_poly.pdbx_seq_one_letter_code
_entity_poly.pdbx_strand_id
1 'polypeptide(L)'
;MFDSAILDTAIGVIFVLILFSTVCAAVRESIESILKTRASYLEYGIRELLADKGAGGLVEKLYTHPLVAGLFAGDYWPPTSGTRSVSDWKRRNLPSYIPARNFATALIDLAARGQVGAPPPAGPPGKIDLDAIRKTVSTLQNDRVERVLLNAIDLAEGDINQAVANLAAWFDSGMDRVSGWYKRLSSRIIFVLALVLALILNIDLLRISRELYGNDEQRAMLVAYAQSSVADPEFVKKRQQAFQHLQDKEFPVGWDQAQLDRLARVTGQAGDYAPGTFVDMLVWIVGFLFTAFAATLGAPFWFDVLNKVMVIRATVKPHEKSKEERSQDNH
;
A
#
# COMPACT_ATOMS: atom_id res chain seq x y z
N MET A 1 6.30 -40.08 -6.01
CA MET A 1 7.27 -39.56 -4.99
C MET A 1 7.88 -38.19 -5.32
N PHE A 2 8.63 -37.98 -6.41
CA PHE A 2 9.29 -36.68 -6.70
C PHE A 2 8.30 -35.51 -6.92
N ASP A 3 7.16 -35.75 -7.56
CA ASP A 3 6.16 -34.71 -7.80
C ASP A 3 5.50 -34.20 -6.50
N SER A 4 5.36 -35.06 -5.48
CA SER A 4 4.82 -34.66 -4.17
C SER A 4 5.81 -33.82 -3.38
N ALA A 5 7.11 -34.11 -3.45
CA ALA A 5 8.12 -33.38 -2.68
C ALA A 5 8.23 -31.93 -3.16
N ILE A 6 8.29 -31.72 -4.47
CA ILE A 6 8.34 -30.37 -5.08
C ILE A 6 7.09 -29.57 -4.70
N LEU A 7 5.91 -30.21 -4.77
CA LEU A 7 4.64 -29.57 -4.45
C LEU A 7 4.52 -29.21 -2.96
N ASP A 8 4.92 -30.12 -2.09
CA ASP A 8 4.95 -29.90 -0.63
C ASP A 8 5.97 -28.79 -0.26
N THR A 9 7.11 -28.70 -0.95
CA THR A 9 8.09 -27.61 -0.78
C THR A 9 7.51 -26.28 -1.23
N ALA A 10 6.84 -26.24 -2.39
CA ALA A 10 6.20 -25.03 -2.89
C ALA A 10 5.14 -24.51 -1.90
N ILE A 11 4.33 -25.40 -1.33
CA ILE A 11 3.34 -25.06 -0.28
C ILE A 11 4.02 -24.43 0.93
N GLY A 12 5.10 -25.04 1.43
CA GLY A 12 5.84 -24.50 2.56
C GLY A 12 6.42 -23.11 2.28
N VAL A 13 7.01 -22.92 1.10
CA VAL A 13 7.55 -21.63 0.65
C VAL A 13 6.45 -20.57 0.54
N ILE A 14 5.31 -20.89 -0.07
CA ILE A 14 4.17 -19.98 -0.17
C ILE A 14 3.66 -19.60 1.22
N PHE A 15 3.57 -20.56 2.14
CA PHE A 15 3.14 -20.30 3.51
C PHE A 15 4.08 -19.32 4.22
N VAL A 16 5.40 -19.50 4.09
CA VAL A 16 6.40 -18.54 4.60
C VAL A 16 6.17 -17.13 4.04
N LEU A 17 5.89 -17.01 2.74
CA LEU A 17 5.63 -15.73 2.08
C LEU A 17 4.34 -15.07 2.58
N ILE A 18 3.28 -15.83 2.86
CA ILE A 18 2.05 -15.31 3.49
C ILE A 18 2.39 -14.68 4.85
N LEU A 19 3.12 -15.40 5.68
CA LEU A 19 3.49 -14.95 7.02
C LEU A 19 4.37 -13.70 6.97
N PHE A 20 5.41 -13.73 6.13
CA PHE A 20 6.31 -12.59 5.99
C PHE A 20 5.60 -11.35 5.43
N SER A 21 4.74 -11.52 4.43
CA SER A 21 3.93 -10.43 3.87
C SER A 21 2.97 -9.85 4.90
N THR A 22 2.45 -10.69 5.80
CA THR A 22 1.56 -10.28 6.89
C THR A 22 2.31 -9.39 7.90
N VAL A 23 3.54 -9.76 8.26
CA VAL A 23 4.41 -8.93 9.12
C VAL A 23 4.71 -7.60 8.45
N CYS A 24 5.10 -7.62 7.17
CA CYS A 24 5.39 -6.39 6.42
C CYS A 24 4.18 -5.45 6.37
N ALA A 25 2.97 -6.00 6.17
CA ALA A 25 1.74 -5.24 6.21
C ALA A 25 1.47 -4.62 7.58
N ALA A 26 1.63 -5.39 8.67
CA ALA A 26 1.43 -4.91 10.04
C ALA A 26 2.41 -3.79 10.44
N VAL A 27 3.69 -3.94 10.10
CA VAL A 27 4.70 -2.90 10.35
C VAL A 27 4.40 -1.66 9.52
N ARG A 28 4.04 -1.82 8.23
CA ARG A 28 3.66 -0.68 7.38
C ARG A 28 2.40 0.03 7.89
N GLU A 29 1.38 -0.70 8.32
CA GLU A 29 0.17 -0.14 8.94
C GLU A 29 0.51 0.66 10.20
N SER A 30 1.43 0.15 11.04
CA SER A 30 1.91 0.84 12.24
C SER A 30 2.68 2.13 11.90
N ILE A 31 3.50 2.12 10.86
CA ILE A 31 4.19 3.32 10.38
C ILE A 31 3.18 4.35 9.85
N GLU A 32 2.19 3.92 9.06
CA GLU A 32 1.17 4.81 8.51
C GLU A 32 0.24 5.38 9.57
N SER A 33 -0.10 4.62 10.62
CA SER A 33 -0.94 5.13 11.70
C SER A 33 -0.28 6.30 12.44
N ILE A 34 1.06 6.29 12.53
CA ILE A 34 1.86 7.34 13.17
C ILE A 34 2.13 8.50 12.19
N LEU A 35 2.57 8.19 10.96
CA LEU A 35 3.01 9.20 10.00
C LEU A 35 1.85 9.89 9.26
N LYS A 36 0.69 9.22 9.14
CA LYS A 36 -0.52 9.69 8.43
C LYS A 36 -0.20 10.36 7.07
N THR A 37 0.69 9.72 6.30
CA THR A 37 1.31 10.34 5.12
C THR A 37 0.30 10.72 4.03
N ARG A 38 -0.80 9.97 3.93
CA ARG A 38 -1.91 10.22 2.98
C ARG A 38 -2.46 11.64 3.08
N ALA A 39 -2.61 12.18 4.28
CA ALA A 39 -3.12 13.53 4.49
C ALA A 39 -2.17 14.61 3.92
N SER A 40 -0.85 14.42 4.11
CA SER A 40 0.17 15.29 3.53
C SER A 40 0.18 15.22 1.99
N TYR A 41 0.02 14.02 1.42
CA TYR A 41 -0.07 13.86 -0.04
C TYR A 41 -1.31 14.51 -0.64
N LEU A 42 -2.45 14.40 0.03
CA LEU A 42 -3.69 15.04 -0.41
C LEU A 42 -3.52 16.56 -0.46
N GLU A 43 -2.99 17.15 0.61
CA GLU A 43 -2.74 18.60 0.68
C GLU A 43 -1.77 19.07 -0.38
N TYR A 44 -0.67 18.34 -0.59
CA TYR A 44 0.28 18.64 -1.65
C TYR A 44 -0.37 18.54 -3.04
N GLY A 45 -1.23 17.56 -3.23
CA GLY A 45 -2.03 17.40 -4.45
C GLY A 45 -2.93 18.60 -4.73
N ILE A 46 -3.59 19.10 -3.68
CA ILE A 46 -4.48 20.28 -3.75
C ILE A 46 -3.67 21.55 -4.02
N ARG A 47 -2.49 21.72 -3.42
CA ARG A 47 -1.58 22.83 -3.75
C ARG A 47 -1.19 22.86 -5.22
N GLU A 48 -0.88 21.70 -5.78
CA GLU A 48 -0.53 21.60 -7.20
C GLU A 48 -1.76 21.82 -8.10
N LEU A 49 -2.93 21.30 -7.70
CA LEU A 49 -4.19 21.45 -8.43
C LEU A 49 -4.65 22.91 -8.48
N LEU A 50 -4.60 23.60 -7.33
CA LEU A 50 -4.97 25.01 -7.21
C LEU A 50 -3.83 25.97 -7.60
N ALA A 51 -2.68 25.45 -8.03
CA ALA A 51 -1.48 26.24 -8.35
C ALA A 51 -1.02 27.19 -7.22
N ASP A 52 -1.31 26.84 -5.97
CA ASP A 52 -0.94 27.57 -4.76
C ASP A 52 0.14 26.78 -4.02
N LYS A 53 1.37 26.85 -4.54
CA LYS A 53 2.51 26.13 -3.96
C LYS A 53 2.89 26.64 -2.58
N GLY A 54 2.57 27.89 -2.23
CA GLY A 54 2.80 28.43 -0.89
C GLY A 54 1.78 27.94 0.14
N ALA A 55 0.61 27.51 -0.33
CA ALA A 55 -0.54 27.10 0.46
C ALA A 55 -1.16 28.19 1.36
N GLY A 56 -0.67 29.42 1.30
CA GLY A 56 -1.20 30.57 2.04
C GLY A 56 -2.24 31.39 1.27
N GLY A 57 -2.67 30.92 0.10
CA GLY A 57 -3.66 31.58 -0.75
C GLY A 57 -4.99 30.83 -0.73
N LEU A 58 -5.34 30.29 -1.89
CA LEU A 58 -6.61 29.59 -2.07
C LEU A 58 -6.68 28.27 -1.30
N VAL A 59 -5.55 27.61 -1.07
CA VAL A 59 -5.50 26.35 -0.31
C VAL A 59 -5.90 26.61 1.14
N GLU A 60 -5.34 27.64 1.77
CA GLU A 60 -5.70 28.02 3.14
C GLU A 60 -7.19 28.37 3.26
N LYS A 61 -7.71 29.16 2.31
CA LYS A 61 -9.15 29.49 2.25
C LYS A 61 -10.04 28.25 2.10
N LEU A 62 -9.60 27.27 1.31
CA LEU A 62 -10.30 26.00 1.12
C LEU A 62 -10.28 25.15 2.39
N TYR A 63 -9.14 25.00 3.04
CA TYR A 63 -9.02 24.16 4.24
C TYR A 63 -9.71 24.76 5.47
N THR A 64 -9.85 26.08 5.52
CA THR A 64 -10.61 26.80 6.56
C THR A 64 -12.12 26.88 6.25
N HIS A 65 -12.55 26.44 5.07
CA HIS A 65 -13.96 26.44 4.68
C HIS A 65 -14.78 25.39 5.46
N PRO A 66 -16.01 25.69 5.96
CA PRO A 66 -16.78 24.78 6.81
C PRO A 66 -17.00 23.36 6.23
N LEU A 67 -17.19 23.24 4.91
CA LEU A 67 -17.36 21.95 4.22
C LEU A 67 -16.10 21.07 4.19
N VAL A 68 -14.93 21.65 4.47
CA VAL A 68 -13.62 20.96 4.48
C VAL A 68 -13.03 20.92 5.89
N ALA A 69 -13.13 22.00 6.65
CA ALA A 69 -12.67 22.09 8.04
C ALA A 69 -13.31 21.01 8.93
N GLY A 70 -14.58 20.68 8.71
CA GLY A 70 -15.26 19.59 9.43
C GLY A 70 -14.73 18.18 9.14
N LEU A 71 -13.85 18.00 8.15
CA LEU A 71 -13.27 16.70 7.79
C LEU A 71 -12.02 16.36 8.62
N PHE A 72 -11.54 17.29 9.46
CA PHE A 72 -10.37 17.09 10.29
C PHE A 72 -10.45 17.83 11.64
N ALA A 73 -9.56 17.46 12.55
CA ALA A 73 -9.45 18.10 13.87
C ALA A 73 -8.32 19.12 13.90
N GLY A 74 -8.59 20.30 14.45
CA GLY A 74 -7.64 21.41 14.59
C GLY A 74 -7.66 22.37 13.41
N ASP A 75 -6.70 23.30 13.40
CA ASP A 75 -6.61 24.36 12.39
C ASP A 75 -5.68 23.98 11.24
N TYR A 76 -5.94 24.57 10.07
CA TYR A 76 -5.02 24.49 8.94
C TYR A 76 -3.85 25.45 9.15
N TRP A 77 -2.63 24.94 8.96
CA TRP A 77 -1.42 25.76 8.98
C TRP A 77 -0.66 25.59 7.67
N PRO A 78 -0.42 26.67 6.91
CA PRO A 78 0.33 26.60 5.67
C PRO A 78 1.78 26.15 5.94
N PRO A 79 2.39 25.41 5.00
CA PRO A 79 3.75 24.92 5.16
C PRO A 79 4.75 26.06 5.09
N THR A 80 5.82 25.95 5.87
CA THR A 80 6.97 26.86 5.80
C THR A 80 7.83 26.66 4.55
N SER A 81 7.61 25.57 3.78
CA SER A 81 8.32 25.33 2.51
C SER A 81 7.42 24.75 1.40
N GLY A 82 7.77 25.08 0.15
CA GLY A 82 7.12 24.55 -1.06
C GLY A 82 7.38 23.07 -1.37
N THR A 83 8.14 22.37 -0.52
CA THR A 83 8.64 21.01 -0.80
C THR A 83 7.64 19.91 -0.41
N ARG A 84 7.82 18.71 -0.98
CA ARG A 84 7.05 17.49 -0.64
C ARG A 84 7.47 16.92 0.72
N SER A 85 7.35 17.72 1.79
CA SER A 85 7.69 17.24 3.13
C SER A 85 6.61 16.30 3.66
N VAL A 86 6.95 15.02 3.73
CA VAL A 86 6.13 13.93 4.30
C VAL A 86 6.25 13.82 5.82
N SER A 87 7.19 14.52 6.44
CA SER A 87 7.52 14.40 7.86
C SER A 87 6.92 15.50 8.74
N ASP A 88 6.13 16.42 8.17
CA ASP A 88 5.58 17.54 8.93
C ASP A 88 4.43 17.07 9.84
N TRP A 89 4.76 16.83 11.10
CA TRP A 89 3.87 16.26 12.11
C TRP A 89 2.61 17.09 12.32
N LYS A 90 2.65 18.40 12.07
CA LYS A 90 1.49 19.32 12.14
C LYS A 90 0.42 18.98 11.10
N ARG A 91 0.78 18.27 10.02
CA ARG A 91 -0.12 17.92 8.91
C ARG A 91 -0.77 16.56 9.07
N ARG A 92 -0.44 15.83 10.14
CA ARG A 92 -1.01 14.50 10.42
C ARG A 92 -2.51 14.54 10.65
N ASN A 93 -3.04 15.65 11.13
CA ASN A 93 -4.47 15.75 11.42
C ASN A 93 -5.31 16.11 10.20
N LEU A 94 -4.70 16.58 9.10
CA LEU A 94 -5.42 16.92 7.87
C LEU A 94 -6.22 15.72 7.32
N PRO A 95 -7.28 15.96 6.53
CA PRO A 95 -8.12 14.89 6.02
C PRO A 95 -7.32 13.99 5.09
N SER A 96 -7.50 12.67 5.24
CA SER A 96 -6.93 11.68 4.32
C SER A 96 -7.68 11.61 2.99
N TYR A 97 -8.88 12.17 2.93
CA TYR A 97 -9.73 12.23 1.76
C TYR A 97 -10.70 13.40 1.88
N ILE A 98 -10.93 14.12 0.79
CA ILE A 98 -11.96 15.16 0.69
C ILE A 98 -12.94 14.71 -0.39
N PRO A 99 -14.24 14.58 -0.09
CA PRO A 99 -15.24 14.27 -1.11
C PRO A 99 -15.24 15.33 -2.22
N ALA A 100 -15.21 14.91 -3.47
CA ALA A 100 -15.15 15.80 -4.63
C ALA A 100 -16.27 16.85 -4.62
N ARG A 101 -17.47 16.45 -4.19
CA ARG A 101 -18.62 17.36 -4.04
C ARG A 101 -18.39 18.43 -2.98
N ASN A 102 -17.78 18.10 -1.83
CA ASN A 102 -17.47 19.07 -0.79
C ASN A 102 -16.44 20.08 -1.31
N PHE A 103 -15.41 19.60 -2.00
CA PHE A 103 -14.41 20.45 -2.65
C PHE A 103 -15.04 21.40 -3.67
N ALA A 104 -15.84 20.88 -4.61
CA ALA A 104 -16.46 21.67 -5.67
C ALA A 104 -17.41 22.73 -5.11
N THR A 105 -18.24 22.35 -4.13
CA THR A 105 -19.19 23.28 -3.49
C THR A 105 -18.45 24.36 -2.68
N ALA A 106 -17.39 23.98 -1.96
CA ALA A 106 -16.56 24.95 -1.24
C ALA A 106 -15.87 25.93 -2.20
N LEU A 107 -15.37 25.45 -3.34
CA LEU A 107 -14.71 26.30 -4.32
C LEU A 107 -15.69 27.28 -4.99
N ILE A 108 -16.91 26.82 -5.31
CA ILE A 108 -17.98 27.70 -5.81
C ILE A 108 -18.37 28.74 -4.76
N ASP A 109 -18.51 28.34 -3.49
CA ASP A 109 -18.88 29.29 -2.43
C ASP A 109 -17.78 30.33 -2.20
N LEU A 110 -16.50 29.91 -2.20
CA LEU A 110 -15.36 30.83 -2.14
C LEU A 110 -15.33 31.79 -3.35
N ALA A 111 -15.71 31.33 -4.54
CA ALA A 111 -15.80 32.18 -5.72
C ALA A 111 -16.96 33.17 -5.66
N ALA A 112 -18.09 32.77 -5.07
CA ALA A 112 -19.31 33.57 -4.96
C ALA A 112 -19.27 34.59 -3.81
N ARG A 113 -18.75 34.18 -2.65
CA ARG A 113 -18.83 34.91 -1.38
C ARG A 113 -17.48 35.36 -0.83
N GLY A 114 -16.38 34.90 -1.43
CA GLY A 114 -15.03 35.13 -0.89
C GLY A 114 -14.71 34.23 0.29
N GLN A 115 -13.69 34.61 1.07
CA GLN A 115 -13.26 33.84 2.23
C GLN A 115 -14.32 33.87 3.35
N VAL A 116 -14.35 32.81 4.17
CA VAL A 116 -15.22 32.74 5.35
C VAL A 116 -14.95 33.94 6.27
N GLY A 117 -16.01 34.66 6.65
CA GLY A 117 -15.92 35.89 7.44
C GLY A 117 -15.73 37.17 6.62
N ALA A 118 -15.63 37.08 5.29
CA ALA A 118 -15.78 38.26 4.43
C ALA A 118 -17.18 38.88 4.60
N PRO A 119 -17.31 40.21 4.48
CA PRO A 119 -18.61 40.86 4.47
C PRO A 119 -19.50 40.20 3.41
N PRO A 120 -20.77 39.87 3.72
CA PRO A 120 -21.67 39.32 2.73
C PRO A 120 -21.72 40.25 1.52
N PRO A 121 -21.71 39.72 0.28
CA PRO A 121 -21.78 40.55 -0.91
C PRO A 121 -22.98 41.48 -0.82
N ALA A 122 -22.83 42.73 -1.28
CA ALA A 122 -23.88 43.73 -1.27
C ALA A 122 -25.06 43.25 -2.13
N GLY A 123 -26.08 42.67 -1.49
CA GLY A 123 -27.26 42.10 -2.14
C GLY A 123 -28.10 41.28 -1.15
N PRO A 124 -29.36 40.94 -1.50
CA PRO A 124 -30.17 40.03 -0.70
C PRO A 124 -29.42 38.69 -0.51
N PRO A 125 -29.65 37.94 0.59
CA PRO A 125 -29.20 36.55 0.70
C PRO A 125 -29.87 35.73 -0.40
N GLY A 126 -29.23 35.70 -1.57
CA GLY A 126 -29.73 35.09 -2.79
C GLY A 126 -29.19 33.68 -2.97
N LYS A 127 -29.90 32.90 -3.78
CA LYS A 127 -29.35 31.66 -4.34
C LYS A 127 -28.03 32.01 -5.04
N ILE A 128 -27.02 31.14 -4.88
CA ILE A 128 -25.78 31.27 -5.65
C ILE A 128 -26.16 31.11 -7.12
N ASP A 129 -26.08 32.21 -7.86
CA ASP A 129 -26.34 32.28 -9.30
C ASP A 129 -25.02 32.19 -10.06
N LEU A 130 -25.03 31.45 -11.18
CA LEU A 130 -23.86 31.27 -12.04
C LEU A 130 -23.36 32.61 -12.59
N ASP A 131 -24.27 33.54 -12.87
CA ASP A 131 -23.93 34.90 -13.32
C ASP A 131 -23.25 35.73 -12.24
N ALA A 132 -23.61 35.51 -10.96
CA ALA A 132 -22.94 36.16 -9.84
C ALA A 132 -21.51 35.64 -9.71
N ILE A 133 -21.32 34.32 -9.78
CA ILE A 133 -19.99 33.70 -9.74
C ILE A 133 -19.11 34.23 -10.87
N ARG A 134 -19.63 34.35 -12.09
CA ARG A 134 -18.87 34.88 -13.23
C ARG A 134 -18.33 36.29 -12.98
N LYS A 135 -19.06 37.12 -12.23
CA LYS A 135 -18.63 38.48 -11.89
C LYS A 135 -17.61 38.53 -10.75
N THR A 136 -17.68 37.57 -9.81
CA THR A 136 -16.86 37.57 -8.60
C THR A 136 -15.64 36.65 -8.70
N VAL A 137 -15.56 35.74 -9.67
CA VAL A 137 -14.48 34.74 -9.77
C VAL A 137 -13.08 35.36 -9.81
N SER A 138 -12.92 36.55 -10.40
CA SER A 138 -11.66 37.29 -10.47
C SER A 138 -11.12 37.69 -9.08
N THR A 139 -11.99 37.75 -8.07
CA THR A 139 -11.59 38.03 -6.67
C THR A 139 -10.75 36.92 -6.04
N LEU A 140 -10.75 35.71 -6.64
CA LEU A 140 -9.91 34.60 -6.20
C LEU A 140 -8.41 34.86 -6.43
N GLN A 141 -8.06 35.80 -7.31
CA GLN A 141 -6.67 36.14 -7.68
C GLN A 141 -5.87 34.90 -8.12
N ASN A 142 -6.50 34.02 -8.89
CA ASN A 142 -5.88 32.78 -9.38
C ASN A 142 -6.37 32.42 -10.80
N ASP A 143 -5.63 32.88 -11.81
CA ASP A 143 -5.99 32.77 -13.24
C ASP A 143 -6.22 31.33 -13.72
N ARG A 144 -5.62 30.32 -13.06
CA ARG A 144 -5.79 28.92 -13.44
C ARG A 144 -7.12 28.38 -12.93
N VAL A 145 -7.41 28.63 -11.66
CA VAL A 145 -8.65 28.17 -11.03
C VAL A 145 -9.85 28.95 -11.57
N GLU A 146 -9.68 30.25 -11.85
CA GLU A 146 -10.69 31.08 -12.52
C GLU A 146 -11.11 30.48 -13.87
N ARG A 147 -10.14 30.11 -14.72
CA ARG A 147 -10.44 29.47 -16.01
C ARG A 147 -11.16 28.14 -15.87
N VAL A 148 -10.80 27.33 -14.88
CA VAL A 148 -11.47 26.06 -14.61
C VAL A 148 -12.92 26.29 -14.16
N LEU A 149 -13.14 27.25 -13.25
CA LEU A 149 -14.48 27.61 -12.77
C LEU A 149 -15.36 28.11 -13.90
N LEU A 150 -14.87 29.06 -14.71
CA LEU A 150 -15.60 29.58 -15.85
C LEU A 150 -15.95 28.47 -16.86
N ASN A 151 -14.99 27.60 -17.19
CA ASN A 151 -15.25 26.48 -18.08
C ASN A 151 -16.31 25.51 -17.52
N ALA A 152 -16.25 25.19 -16.23
CA ALA A 152 -17.23 24.31 -15.59
C ALA A 152 -18.64 24.91 -15.59
N ILE A 153 -18.74 26.24 -15.43
CA ILE A 153 -20.00 27.01 -15.50
C ILE A 153 -20.52 27.07 -16.93
N ASP A 154 -19.66 27.31 -17.92
CA ASP A 154 -20.05 27.41 -19.33
C ASP A 154 -20.62 26.08 -19.84
N LEU A 155 -20.01 24.95 -19.44
CA LEU A 155 -20.49 23.61 -19.77
C LEU A 155 -21.72 23.17 -18.96
N ALA A 156 -22.15 23.94 -17.97
CA ALA A 156 -23.29 23.61 -17.14
C ALA A 156 -24.63 24.10 -17.70
N GLU A 157 -24.61 24.92 -18.76
CA GLU A 157 -25.82 25.41 -19.46
C GLU A 157 -26.87 26.03 -18.52
N GLY A 158 -26.44 26.63 -17.40
CA GLY A 158 -27.33 27.24 -16.41
C GLY A 158 -27.66 26.37 -15.18
N ASP A 159 -27.27 25.10 -15.13
CA ASP A 159 -27.50 24.22 -13.97
C ASP A 159 -26.32 24.24 -12.98
N ILE A 160 -26.54 24.81 -11.80
CA ILE A 160 -25.57 24.83 -10.70
C ILE A 160 -25.09 23.43 -10.30
N ASN A 161 -25.96 22.41 -10.35
CA ASN A 161 -25.58 21.04 -10.01
C ASN A 161 -24.65 20.45 -11.06
N GLN A 162 -24.86 20.77 -12.33
CA GLN A 162 -23.96 20.37 -13.40
C GLN A 162 -22.60 21.08 -13.28
N ALA A 163 -22.57 22.36 -12.91
CA ALA A 163 -21.32 23.07 -12.62
C ALA A 163 -20.54 22.42 -11.47
N VAL A 164 -21.23 22.05 -10.38
CA VAL A 164 -20.65 21.28 -9.26
C VAL A 164 -20.11 19.95 -9.74
N ALA A 165 -20.85 19.22 -10.58
CA ALA A 165 -20.42 17.92 -11.12
C ALA A 165 -19.17 18.05 -12.00
N ASN A 166 -19.12 19.06 -12.87
CA ASN A 166 -17.98 19.35 -13.74
C ASN A 166 -16.70 19.64 -12.91
N LEU A 167 -16.81 20.45 -11.85
CA LEU A 167 -15.70 20.73 -10.94
C LEU A 167 -15.29 19.52 -10.10
N ALA A 168 -16.26 18.72 -9.66
CA ALA A 168 -15.98 17.48 -8.93
C ALA A 168 -15.19 16.50 -9.82
N ALA A 169 -15.57 16.36 -11.09
CA ALA A 169 -14.85 15.53 -12.06
C ALA A 169 -13.43 16.03 -12.33
N TRP A 170 -13.23 17.35 -12.39
CA TRP A 170 -11.90 17.95 -12.50
C TRP A 170 -11.03 17.64 -11.26
N PHE A 171 -11.61 17.76 -10.06
CA PHE A 171 -10.93 17.40 -8.82
C PHE A 171 -10.55 15.92 -8.78
N ASP A 172 -11.49 15.02 -9.10
CA ASP A 172 -11.23 13.57 -9.12
C ASP A 172 -10.11 13.22 -10.10
N SER A 173 -10.12 13.80 -11.30
CA SER A 173 -9.02 13.63 -12.27
C SER A 173 -7.67 14.11 -11.72
N GLY A 174 -7.67 15.22 -10.98
CA GLY A 174 -6.49 15.71 -10.26
C GLY A 174 -6.03 14.76 -9.15
N MET A 175 -6.97 14.20 -8.40
CA MET A 175 -6.72 13.28 -7.30
C MET A 175 -6.29 11.88 -7.75
N ASP A 176 -6.70 11.42 -8.94
CA ASP A 176 -6.19 10.19 -9.54
C ASP A 176 -4.67 10.24 -9.74
N ARG A 177 -4.16 11.39 -10.21
CA ARG A 177 -2.72 11.63 -10.36
C ARG A 177 -2.01 11.57 -9.00
N VAL A 178 -2.56 12.23 -7.99
CA VAL A 178 -2.00 12.29 -6.62
C VAL A 178 -1.99 10.91 -5.98
N SER A 179 -3.10 10.18 -6.11
CA SER A 179 -3.24 8.80 -5.65
C SER A 179 -2.23 7.88 -6.33
N GLY A 180 -1.96 8.08 -7.63
CA GLY A 180 -0.92 7.37 -8.36
C GLY A 180 0.49 7.62 -7.83
N TRP A 181 0.85 8.87 -7.48
CA TRP A 181 2.13 9.16 -6.82
C TRP A 181 2.23 8.50 -5.44
N TYR A 182 1.16 8.59 -4.64
CA TYR A 182 1.11 7.96 -3.33
C TYR A 182 1.28 6.44 -3.42
N LYS A 183 0.55 5.77 -4.34
CA LYS A 183 0.66 4.32 -4.56
C LYS A 183 2.09 3.90 -4.92
N ARG A 184 2.74 4.62 -5.85
CA ARG A 184 4.14 4.34 -6.25
C ARG A 184 5.14 4.53 -5.12
N LEU A 185 4.92 5.49 -4.22
CA LEU A 185 5.79 5.66 -3.07
C LEU A 185 5.52 4.58 -2.03
N SER A 186 4.25 4.29 -1.74
CA SER A 186 3.86 3.29 -0.75
C SER A 186 4.42 1.91 -1.12
N SER A 187 4.35 1.51 -2.39
CA SER A 187 4.98 0.28 -2.88
C SER A 187 6.51 0.28 -2.69
N ARG A 188 7.18 1.42 -2.91
CA ARG A 188 8.64 1.55 -2.67
C ARG A 188 8.98 1.45 -1.18
N ILE A 189 8.19 2.07 -0.31
CA ILE A 189 8.37 1.98 1.15
C ILE A 189 8.18 0.53 1.60
N ILE A 190 7.14 -0.16 1.13
CA ILE A 190 6.90 -1.58 1.45
C ILE A 190 8.06 -2.45 0.98
N PHE A 191 8.58 -2.22 -0.24
CA PHE A 191 9.72 -2.97 -0.75
C PHE A 191 10.97 -2.80 0.12
N VAL A 192 11.34 -1.55 0.44
CA VAL A 192 12.51 -1.27 1.28
C VAL A 192 12.32 -1.83 2.68
N LEU A 193 11.13 -1.67 3.26
CA LEU A 193 10.77 -2.23 4.56
C LEU A 193 10.87 -3.76 4.56
N ALA A 194 10.33 -4.43 3.53
CA ALA A 194 10.44 -5.86 3.37
C ALA A 194 11.89 -6.31 3.19
N LEU A 195 12.70 -5.57 2.44
CA LEU A 195 14.12 -5.89 2.29
C LEU A 195 14.86 -5.80 3.63
N VAL A 196 14.63 -4.74 4.39
CA VAL A 196 15.23 -4.56 5.73
C VAL A 196 14.77 -5.64 6.69
N LEU A 197 13.46 -5.92 6.75
CA LEU A 197 12.93 -6.98 7.61
C LEU A 197 13.43 -8.36 7.20
N ALA A 198 13.55 -8.64 5.90
CA ALA A 198 14.08 -9.91 5.41
C ALA A 198 15.54 -10.08 5.82
N LEU A 199 16.35 -9.02 5.79
CA LEU A 199 17.74 -9.06 6.29
C LEU A 199 17.80 -9.26 7.80
N ILE A 200 17.02 -8.50 8.58
CA ILE A 200 17.02 -8.59 10.06
C ILE A 200 16.57 -9.99 10.50
N LEU A 201 15.48 -10.50 9.93
CA LEU A 201 14.91 -11.81 10.25
C LEU A 201 15.58 -12.96 9.47
N ASN A 202 16.54 -12.65 8.60
CA ASN A 202 17.24 -13.57 7.72
C ASN A 202 16.32 -14.50 6.92
N ILE A 203 15.32 -13.91 6.26
CA ILE A 203 14.35 -14.61 5.40
C ILE A 203 14.86 -14.58 3.95
N ASP A 204 15.68 -15.57 3.60
CA ASP A 204 16.20 -15.82 2.25
C ASP A 204 15.34 -16.88 1.55
N LEU A 205 14.54 -16.49 0.55
CA LEU A 205 13.63 -17.41 -0.15
C LEU A 205 14.35 -18.56 -0.87
N LEU A 206 15.54 -18.31 -1.42
CA LEU A 206 16.32 -19.33 -2.13
C LEU A 206 16.92 -20.34 -1.15
N ARG A 207 17.31 -19.88 0.05
CA ARG A 207 17.75 -20.77 1.12
C ARG A 207 16.59 -21.62 1.64
N ILE A 208 15.49 -20.98 2.03
CA ILE A 208 14.32 -21.65 2.60
C ILE A 208 13.79 -22.71 1.64
N SER A 209 13.71 -22.42 0.34
CA SER A 209 13.29 -23.42 -0.65
C SER A 209 14.23 -24.62 -0.73
N ARG A 210 15.55 -24.42 -0.65
CA ARG A 210 16.55 -25.50 -0.66
C ARG A 210 16.50 -26.35 0.62
N GLU A 211 16.38 -25.71 1.78
CA GLU A 211 16.27 -26.38 3.08
C GLU A 211 14.99 -27.23 3.15
N LEU A 212 13.85 -26.67 2.73
CA LEU A 212 12.58 -27.40 2.70
C LEU A 212 12.56 -28.55 1.69
N TYR A 213 13.30 -28.44 0.59
CA TYR A 213 13.45 -29.55 -0.34
C TYR A 213 14.27 -30.69 0.27
N GLY A 214 15.31 -30.37 1.04
CA GLY A 214 16.17 -31.36 1.69
C GLY A 214 15.66 -31.92 3.03
N ASN A 215 14.65 -31.30 3.65
CA ASN A 215 14.15 -31.69 4.96
C ASN A 215 12.66 -32.09 4.94
N ASP A 216 12.41 -33.39 5.03
CA ASP A 216 11.06 -33.97 4.97
C ASP A 216 10.18 -33.59 6.17
N GLU A 217 10.76 -33.48 7.36
CA GLU A 217 10.05 -33.17 8.60
C GLU A 217 9.57 -31.72 8.61
N GLN A 218 10.47 -30.76 8.32
CA GLN A 218 10.13 -29.34 8.22
C GLN A 218 9.09 -29.07 7.13
N ARG A 219 9.21 -29.76 5.99
CA ARG A 219 8.24 -29.67 4.90
C ARG A 219 6.87 -30.19 5.32
N ALA A 220 6.80 -31.35 5.98
CA ALA A 220 5.54 -31.90 6.48
C ALA A 220 4.87 -30.96 7.50
N MET A 221 5.67 -30.37 8.41
CA MET A 221 5.20 -29.39 9.39
C MET A 221 4.56 -28.17 8.69
N LEU A 222 5.25 -27.55 7.73
CA LEU A 222 4.73 -26.36 7.05
C LEU A 222 3.49 -26.64 6.21
N VAL A 223 3.42 -27.81 5.58
CA VAL A 223 2.23 -28.22 4.82
C VAL A 223 1.02 -28.37 5.74
N ALA A 224 1.20 -28.93 6.94
CA ALA A 224 0.12 -29.03 7.92
C ALA A 224 -0.39 -27.64 8.36
N TYR A 225 0.52 -26.69 8.57
CA TYR A 225 0.13 -25.31 8.87
C TYR A 225 -0.58 -24.64 7.70
N ALA A 226 -0.06 -24.79 6.48
CA ALA A 226 -0.69 -24.28 5.29
C ALA A 226 -2.13 -24.82 5.14
N GLN A 227 -2.34 -26.11 5.39
CA GLN A 227 -3.67 -26.73 5.42
C GLN A 227 -4.59 -26.09 6.46
N SER A 228 -4.12 -25.88 7.68
CA SER A 228 -4.91 -25.20 8.72
C SER A 228 -5.27 -23.76 8.34
N SER A 229 -4.38 -23.04 7.66
CA SER A 229 -4.63 -21.65 7.26
C SER A 229 -5.68 -21.53 6.15
N VAL A 230 -5.75 -22.50 5.24
CA VAL A 230 -6.79 -22.54 4.20
C VAL A 230 -8.16 -22.88 4.79
N ALA A 231 -8.20 -23.68 5.85
CA ALA A 231 -9.44 -24.03 6.55
C ALA A 231 -10.07 -22.85 7.31
N ASP A 232 -9.31 -21.79 7.61
CA ASP A 232 -9.79 -20.57 8.27
C ASP A 232 -9.75 -19.37 7.30
N PRO A 233 -10.89 -18.96 6.72
CA PRO A 233 -10.97 -17.80 5.82
C PRO A 233 -10.51 -16.48 6.46
N GLU A 234 -10.51 -16.40 7.79
CA GLU A 234 -10.10 -15.23 8.54
C GLU A 234 -8.62 -15.31 9.00
N PHE A 235 -7.87 -16.35 8.62
CA PHE A 235 -6.47 -16.54 9.01
C PHE A 235 -5.60 -15.31 8.69
N VAL A 236 -5.76 -14.74 7.50
CA VAL A 236 -5.04 -13.53 7.06
C VAL A 236 -5.44 -12.29 7.88
N LYS A 237 -6.65 -12.26 8.44
CA LYS A 237 -7.12 -11.16 9.32
C LYS A 237 -6.69 -11.38 10.77
N LYS A 238 -6.57 -12.64 11.22
CA LYS A 238 -6.04 -13.06 12.53
C LYS A 238 -4.51 -13.07 12.57
N ARG A 239 -3.90 -12.00 12.06
CA ARG A 239 -2.45 -11.79 11.90
C ARG A 239 -1.63 -12.07 13.16
N GLN A 240 -2.20 -11.77 14.33
CA GLN A 240 -1.58 -11.94 15.63
C GLN A 240 -1.41 -13.41 16.03
N GLN A 241 -2.39 -14.26 15.70
CA GLN A 241 -2.40 -15.67 16.09
C GLN A 241 -1.45 -16.50 15.20
N ALA A 242 -1.42 -16.18 13.90
CA ALA A 242 -0.49 -16.78 12.96
C ALA A 242 0.98 -16.61 13.39
N PHE A 243 1.32 -15.47 14.01
CA PHE A 243 2.68 -15.19 14.46
C PHE A 243 3.05 -15.88 15.78
N GLN A 244 2.10 -15.98 16.74
CA GLN A 244 2.34 -16.70 18.00
C GLN A 244 2.65 -18.18 17.74
N HIS A 245 2.00 -18.80 16.76
CA HIS A 245 2.25 -20.21 16.43
C HIS A 245 3.62 -20.45 15.75
N LEU A 246 4.30 -19.40 15.29
CA LEU A 246 5.65 -19.48 14.70
C LEU A 246 6.76 -19.37 15.74
N GLN A 247 6.53 -18.67 16.84
CA GLN A 247 7.54 -18.50 17.90
C GLN A 247 7.81 -19.81 18.66
N ASP A 248 6.82 -20.71 18.69
CA ASP A 248 6.90 -21.97 19.44
C ASP A 248 7.62 -23.09 18.69
N LYS A 249 7.98 -22.92 17.40
CA LYS A 249 8.55 -24.00 16.58
C LYS A 249 9.77 -23.56 15.77
N GLU A 250 10.74 -24.45 15.66
CA GLU A 250 12.01 -24.30 14.92
C GLU A 250 11.77 -24.07 13.42
N PHE A 251 11.45 -22.84 13.06
CA PHE A 251 11.28 -22.41 11.69
C PHE A 251 12.65 -22.05 11.09
N PRO A 252 12.94 -22.35 9.80
CA PRO A 252 14.23 -22.08 9.16
C PRO A 252 14.46 -20.57 8.84
N VAL A 253 14.29 -19.73 9.86
CA VAL A 253 14.46 -18.26 9.83
C VAL A 253 15.33 -17.83 11.00
N GLY A 254 15.82 -16.59 10.95
CA GLY A 254 16.75 -16.08 11.96
C GLY A 254 18.20 -16.35 11.59
N TRP A 255 19.12 -15.93 12.47
CA TRP A 255 20.57 -16.00 12.30
C TRP A 255 21.17 -17.16 13.12
N ASP A 256 21.68 -18.19 12.46
CA ASP A 256 22.47 -19.29 13.02
C ASP A 256 23.96 -19.15 12.68
N GLN A 257 24.79 -20.02 13.24
CA GLN A 257 26.24 -19.99 13.00
C GLN A 257 26.61 -20.19 11.53
N ALA A 258 25.93 -21.10 10.81
CA ALA A 258 26.20 -21.34 9.41
C ALA A 258 25.90 -20.10 8.54
N GLN A 259 24.92 -19.29 8.94
CA GLN A 259 24.54 -18.05 8.27
C GLN A 259 25.46 -16.90 8.62
N LEU A 260 25.93 -16.82 9.86
CA LEU A 260 26.99 -15.88 10.24
C LEU A 260 28.29 -16.18 9.49
N ASP A 261 28.65 -17.46 9.34
CA ASP A 261 29.79 -17.89 8.54
C ASP A 261 29.61 -17.55 7.06
N ARG A 262 28.40 -17.78 6.51
CA ARG A 262 28.07 -17.37 5.14
C ARG A 262 28.20 -15.86 4.96
N LEU A 263 27.70 -15.06 5.91
CA LEU A 263 27.83 -13.61 5.91
C LEU A 263 29.31 -13.18 5.96
N ALA A 264 30.12 -13.79 6.82
CA ALA A 264 31.54 -13.50 6.92
C ALA A 264 32.31 -13.83 5.63
N ARG A 265 31.92 -14.91 4.93
CA ARG A 265 32.47 -15.27 3.61
C ARG A 265 32.09 -14.25 2.53
N VAL A 266 30.82 -13.85 2.44
CA VAL A 266 30.37 -12.90 1.39
C VAL A 266 30.78 -11.45 1.67
N THR A 267 31.04 -11.08 2.93
CA THR A 267 31.51 -9.73 3.30
C THR A 267 33.03 -9.61 3.33
N GLY A 268 33.78 -10.69 3.08
CA GLY A 268 35.24 -10.69 3.06
C GLY A 268 35.89 -10.56 4.45
N GLN A 269 35.11 -10.61 5.54
CA GLN A 269 35.62 -10.61 6.92
C GLN A 269 36.38 -11.90 7.26
N ALA A 270 36.10 -13.00 6.56
CA ALA A 270 36.75 -14.28 6.77
C ALA A 270 38.19 -14.36 6.20
N GLY A 271 38.72 -13.33 5.51
CA GLY A 271 40.05 -13.35 4.89
C GLY A 271 40.21 -14.32 3.70
N ASP A 272 39.29 -15.28 3.56
CA ASP A 272 39.28 -16.31 2.53
C ASP A 272 38.35 -15.91 1.35
N TYR A 273 38.93 -15.29 0.31
CA TYR A 273 38.25 -15.19 -0.99
C TYR A 273 38.35 -16.53 -1.73
N ALA A 274 37.62 -17.54 -1.26
CA ALA A 274 37.53 -18.83 -1.93
C ALA A 274 36.93 -18.68 -3.34
N PRO A 275 37.30 -19.53 -4.31
CA PRO A 275 36.64 -19.58 -5.62
C PRO A 275 35.13 -19.81 -5.45
N GLY A 276 34.31 -18.91 -5.99
CA GLY A 276 32.83 -18.97 -5.87
C GLY A 276 32.20 -17.93 -4.93
N THR A 277 32.98 -17.19 -4.14
CA THR A 277 32.51 -16.13 -3.22
C THR A 277 31.62 -15.07 -3.89
N PHE A 278 31.95 -14.65 -5.12
CA PHE A 278 31.12 -13.72 -5.89
C PHE A 278 29.74 -14.31 -6.24
N VAL A 279 29.70 -15.58 -6.62
CA VAL A 279 28.44 -16.29 -6.94
C VAL A 279 27.61 -16.46 -5.68
N ASP A 280 28.24 -16.83 -4.56
CA ASP A 280 27.55 -16.96 -3.27
C ASP A 280 26.96 -15.63 -2.80
N MET A 281 27.69 -14.52 -3.00
CA MET A 281 27.20 -13.17 -2.74
C MET A 281 26.00 -12.83 -3.62
N LEU A 282 26.06 -13.12 -4.93
CA LEU A 282 24.94 -12.89 -5.84
C LEU A 282 23.71 -13.71 -5.44
N VAL A 283 23.86 -15.01 -5.16
CA VAL A 283 22.76 -15.87 -4.73
C VAL A 283 22.14 -15.36 -3.43
N TRP A 284 22.97 -14.89 -2.48
CA TRP A 284 22.53 -14.31 -1.22
C TRP A 284 21.72 -13.01 -1.41
N ILE A 285 22.23 -12.08 -2.23
CA ILE A 285 21.53 -10.84 -2.58
C ILE A 285 20.21 -11.13 -3.29
N VAL A 286 20.24 -12.03 -4.28
CA VAL A 286 19.08 -12.42 -5.07
C VAL A 286 18.01 -13.03 -4.17
N GLY A 287 18.39 -13.87 -3.20
CA GLY A 287 17.50 -14.45 -2.21
C GLY A 287 16.65 -13.41 -1.48
N PHE A 288 17.29 -12.38 -0.91
CA PHE A 288 16.57 -11.30 -0.22
C PHE A 288 15.78 -10.39 -1.14
N LEU A 289 16.29 -10.10 -2.35
CA LEU A 289 15.55 -9.32 -3.34
C LEU A 289 14.27 -10.05 -3.76
N PHE A 290 14.32 -11.37 -3.96
CA PHE A 290 13.14 -12.17 -4.23
C PHE A 290 12.16 -12.16 -3.05
N THR A 291 12.65 -12.32 -1.81
CA THR A 291 11.80 -12.21 -0.61
C THR A 291 11.11 -10.85 -0.54
N ALA A 292 11.86 -9.75 -0.73
CA ALA A 292 11.32 -8.40 -0.68
C ALA A 292 10.30 -8.14 -1.80
N PHE A 293 10.59 -8.59 -3.02
CA PHE A 293 9.67 -8.47 -4.15
C PHE A 293 8.38 -9.27 -3.91
N ALA A 294 8.51 -10.51 -3.44
CA ALA A 294 7.37 -11.36 -3.09
C ALA A 294 6.48 -10.70 -2.03
N ALA A 295 7.06 -10.06 -1.02
CA ALA A 295 6.31 -9.35 0.02
C ALA A 295 5.51 -8.16 -0.51
N THR A 296 5.95 -7.50 -1.59
CA THR A 296 5.19 -6.38 -2.19
C THR A 296 3.86 -6.82 -2.82
N LEU A 297 3.71 -8.10 -3.17
CA LEU A 297 2.46 -8.68 -3.68
C LEU A 297 1.41 -8.83 -2.56
N GLY A 298 1.87 -8.91 -1.31
CA GLY A 298 1.02 -8.99 -0.13
C GLY A 298 0.49 -10.39 0.18
N ALA A 299 0.05 -10.59 1.42
CA ALA A 299 -0.48 -11.87 1.89
C ALA A 299 -1.70 -12.38 1.10
N PRO A 300 -2.68 -11.55 0.68
CA PRO A 300 -3.84 -12.03 -0.09
C PRO A 300 -3.45 -12.72 -1.40
N PHE A 301 -2.48 -12.17 -2.13
CA PHE A 301 -1.98 -12.80 -3.37
C PHE A 301 -1.44 -14.20 -3.10
N TRP A 302 -0.58 -14.36 -2.10
CA TRP A 302 0.02 -15.65 -1.78
C TRP A 302 -0.99 -16.64 -1.19
N PHE A 303 -2.03 -16.17 -0.49
CA PHE A 303 -3.14 -17.01 -0.05
C PHE A 303 -3.94 -17.58 -1.24
N ASP A 304 -4.21 -16.76 -2.26
CA ASP A 304 -4.85 -17.23 -3.49
C ASP A 304 -3.98 -18.27 -4.22
N VAL A 305 -2.66 -18.05 -4.27
CA VAL A 305 -1.71 -19.02 -4.84
C VAL A 305 -1.71 -20.30 -4.01
N LEU A 306 -1.70 -20.21 -2.68
CA LEU A 306 -1.74 -21.37 -1.79
C LEU A 306 -3.00 -22.20 -2.03
N ASN A 307 -4.17 -21.56 -2.10
CA ASN A 307 -5.44 -22.23 -2.37
C ASN A 307 -5.39 -23.02 -3.69
N LYS A 308 -4.87 -22.41 -4.76
CA LYS A 308 -4.74 -23.08 -6.07
C LYS A 308 -3.81 -24.29 -6.00
N VAL A 309 -2.66 -24.15 -5.35
CA VAL A 309 -1.67 -25.23 -5.21
C VAL A 309 -2.20 -26.36 -4.33
N MET A 310 -2.96 -26.03 -3.27
CA MET A 310 -3.61 -27.01 -2.39
C MET A 310 -4.67 -27.83 -3.12
N VAL A 311 -5.45 -27.22 -4.01
CA VAL A 311 -6.40 -27.94 -4.89
C VAL A 311 -5.66 -28.90 -5.81
N ILE A 312 -4.57 -28.46 -6.46
CA ILE A 312 -3.75 -29.32 -7.33
C ILE A 312 -3.20 -30.51 -6.53
N ARG A 313 -2.66 -30.27 -5.34
CA ARG A 313 -2.17 -31.33 -4.44
C ARG A 313 -3.24 -32.35 -4.10
N ALA A 314 -4.45 -31.89 -3.82
CA ALA A 314 -5.58 -32.77 -3.53
C ALA A 314 -5.99 -33.63 -4.73
N THR A 315 -5.69 -33.23 -5.97
CA THR A 315 -5.96 -34.02 -7.18
C THR A 315 -4.84 -35.01 -7.55
N VAL A 316 -3.59 -34.72 -7.19
CA VAL A 316 -2.42 -35.56 -7.53
C VAL A 316 -2.22 -36.71 -6.53
N LYS A 317 -2.40 -36.47 -5.22
CA LYS A 317 -2.23 -37.52 -4.18
C LYS A 317 -3.26 -38.68 -4.22
N PRO A 318 -4.51 -38.53 -4.67
CA PRO A 318 -5.46 -39.64 -4.79
C PRO A 318 -5.00 -40.74 -5.77
N HIS A 319 -4.25 -40.38 -6.82
CA HIS A 319 -3.82 -41.33 -7.86
C HIS A 319 -2.58 -42.17 -7.48
N GLU A 320 -1.84 -41.79 -6.44
CA GLU A 320 -0.74 -42.64 -5.92
C GLU A 320 -1.27 -43.83 -5.10
N LYS A 321 -2.52 -43.79 -4.61
CA LYS A 321 -3.13 -44.90 -3.84
C LYS A 321 -3.82 -45.99 -4.68
N SER A 322 -4.03 -45.79 -5.98
CA SER A 322 -4.85 -46.68 -6.82
C SER A 322 -4.07 -47.57 -7.79
N LYS A 323 -2.73 -47.67 -7.65
CA LYS A 323 -1.89 -48.43 -8.61
C LYS A 323 -1.25 -49.72 -8.07
N GLU A 324 -1.82 -50.31 -7.02
CA GLU A 324 -1.47 -51.66 -6.53
C GLU A 324 -2.72 -52.50 -6.20
N GLU A 325 -3.57 -52.75 -7.19
CA GLU A 325 -4.35 -53.99 -7.22
C GLU A 325 -4.07 -54.66 -8.56
N ARG A 326 -2.98 -55.43 -8.61
CA ARG A 326 -2.78 -56.42 -9.67
C ARG A 326 -3.85 -57.48 -9.49
N SER A 327 -4.67 -57.62 -10.53
CA SER A 327 -5.50 -58.78 -10.84
C SER A 327 -4.79 -60.08 -10.47
N GLN A 328 -5.27 -60.76 -9.42
CA GLN A 328 -5.07 -62.20 -9.29
C GLN A 328 -6.05 -62.86 -10.26
N ASP A 329 -5.50 -63.35 -11.36
CA ASP A 329 -6.11 -64.34 -12.23
C ASP A 329 -6.46 -65.58 -11.38
N ASN A 330 -7.75 -65.92 -11.32
CA ASN A 330 -8.19 -67.24 -10.88
C ASN A 330 -8.21 -68.16 -12.10
N HIS A 331 -7.37 -69.20 -12.02
CA HIS A 331 -7.27 -70.32 -12.95
C HIS A 331 -8.38 -71.34 -12.76
#